data_AF-A0A2M8P8J0-F1
#
_entry.id   AF-A0A2M8P8J0-F1
#
_cell.length_a   1.000
_cell.length_b   1.000
_cell.length_c   1.000
_cell.angle_alpha   90.00
_cell.angle_beta   90.00
_cell.angle_gamma   90.00
#
_symmetry.space_group_name_H-M   'P 1'
#
loop_
_entity.id
_entity.type
_entity.pdbx_description
1 polymer ?
#
loop_
_entity_poly.entity_id
_entity_poly.type
_entity_poly.pdbx_seq_one_letter_code
_entity_poly.pdbx_strand_id
1 'polypeptide(L)'
;HEGENDTKASLVDTLIESRINHTSNWVVVIDITYKDGTTESATLHQDITYLGRASSFGKFDLDSRISRKHLMVKRNTTGEVFVEDQGSTNGVFIDGLRVQGIHRVTPDQVIQIGDTHFRLRAIKKN
;
A
#
# COMPACT_ATOMS: atom_id res chain seq x y z
N HIS A 1 -15.34 -24.15 -39.16
CA HIS A 1 -15.37 -24.90 -37.90
C HIS A 1 -14.45 -24.14 -36.96
N GLU A 2 -14.95 -23.01 -36.44
CA GLU A 2 -14.19 -22.09 -35.60
C GLU A 2 -15.16 -21.58 -34.55
N GLY A 3 -14.80 -21.75 -33.30
CA GLY A 3 -15.65 -21.39 -32.18
C GLY A 3 -15.35 -22.29 -31.01
N GLU A 4 -14.27 -21.99 -30.29
CA GLU A 4 -14.05 -22.31 -28.87
C GLU A 4 -12.59 -21.98 -28.54
N ASN A 5 -12.27 -20.70 -28.30
CA ASN A 5 -11.08 -20.42 -27.48
C ASN A 5 -11.03 -19.07 -26.75
N ASP A 6 -12.02 -18.19 -26.94
CA ASP A 6 -11.88 -16.82 -26.39
C ASP A 6 -12.66 -16.55 -25.09
N THR A 7 -13.49 -17.49 -24.62
CA THR A 7 -14.34 -17.25 -23.43
C THR A 7 -13.83 -17.90 -22.14
N LYS A 8 -12.83 -18.80 -22.21
CA LYS A 8 -12.28 -19.47 -21.00
C LYS A 8 -11.21 -18.65 -20.28
N ALA A 9 -10.49 -17.75 -20.97
CA ALA A 9 -9.50 -16.88 -20.35
C ALA A 9 -10.15 -15.84 -19.42
N SER A 10 -11.34 -15.33 -19.78
CA SER A 10 -12.01 -14.25 -19.04
C SER A 10 -12.58 -14.67 -17.68
N LEU A 11 -13.01 -15.93 -17.51
CA LEU A 11 -13.57 -16.39 -16.22
C LEU A 11 -12.50 -16.66 -15.17
N VAL A 12 -11.32 -17.18 -15.58
CA VAL A 12 -10.21 -17.45 -14.66
C VAL A 12 -9.63 -16.13 -14.15
N ASP A 13 -9.42 -15.15 -15.02
CA ASP A 13 -8.96 -13.82 -14.62
C ASP A 13 -9.99 -13.12 -13.72
N THR A 14 -11.28 -13.17 -14.07
CA THR A 14 -12.36 -12.62 -13.22
C THR A 14 -12.43 -13.31 -11.85
N LEU A 15 -12.26 -14.64 -11.78
CA LEU A 15 -12.31 -15.40 -10.52
C LEU A 15 -11.06 -15.18 -9.66
N ILE A 16 -9.90 -14.95 -10.27
CA ILE A 16 -8.67 -14.58 -9.58
C ILE A 16 -8.81 -13.16 -9.02
N GLU A 17 -9.27 -12.21 -9.82
CA GLU A 17 -9.54 -10.83 -9.37
C GLU A 17 -10.59 -10.78 -8.25
N SER A 18 -11.64 -11.61 -8.37
CA SER A 18 -12.68 -11.75 -7.34
C SER A 18 -12.14 -12.35 -6.03
N ARG A 19 -11.20 -13.31 -6.10
CA ARG A 19 -10.60 -13.93 -4.91
C ARG A 19 -9.51 -13.06 -4.27
N ILE A 20 -8.84 -12.21 -5.04
CA ILE A 20 -7.84 -11.26 -4.52
C ILE A 20 -8.50 -10.04 -3.86
N ASN A 21 -9.70 -9.63 -4.29
CA ASN A 21 -10.36 -8.41 -3.80
C ASN A 21 -11.43 -8.61 -2.68
N HIS A 22 -11.97 -9.82 -2.47
CA HIS A 22 -13.19 -10.01 -1.66
C HIS A 22 -13.10 -11.04 -0.51
N THR A 23 -12.21 -10.85 0.47
CA THR A 23 -12.36 -11.59 1.76
C THR A 23 -12.10 -10.77 3.01
N SER A 24 -11.44 -9.62 2.90
CA SER A 24 -11.25 -8.73 4.04
C SER A 24 -12.37 -7.70 4.14
N ASN A 25 -13.07 -7.74 5.27
CA ASN A 25 -14.02 -6.72 5.73
C ASN A 25 -13.32 -5.43 6.16
N TRP A 26 -12.08 -5.19 5.75
CA TRP A 26 -11.30 -4.02 6.14
C TRP A 26 -10.77 -3.34 4.87
N VAL A 27 -10.59 -2.04 4.92
CA VAL A 27 -9.82 -1.24 3.96
C VAL A 27 -8.75 -0.46 4.72
N VAL A 28 -7.61 -0.19 4.10
CA VAL A 28 -6.63 0.72 4.71
C VAL A 28 -6.79 2.09 4.07
N VAL A 29 -6.96 3.12 4.88
CA VAL A 29 -6.85 4.51 4.44
C VAL A 29 -5.46 4.99 4.80
N ILE A 30 -4.78 5.59 3.82
CA ILE A 30 -3.50 6.25 3.99
C ILE A 30 -3.73 7.76 3.97
N ASP A 31 -3.28 8.46 5.01
CA ASP A 31 -3.28 9.92 5.08
C ASP A 31 -1.84 10.40 4.88
N ILE A 32 -1.58 11.09 3.77
CA ILE A 32 -0.24 11.44 3.28
C ILE A 32 0.00 12.93 3.49
N THR A 33 1.19 13.28 3.94
CA THR A 33 1.72 14.65 4.00
C THR A 33 3.03 14.72 3.23
N TYR A 34 3.06 15.54 2.19
CA TYR A 34 4.20 15.75 1.33
C TYR A 34 5.14 16.83 1.88
N LYS A 35 6.35 16.90 1.31
CA LYS A 35 7.37 17.89 1.68
C LYS A 35 6.90 19.33 1.57
N ASP A 36 6.07 19.65 0.58
CA ASP A 36 5.51 20.98 0.36
C ASP A 36 4.37 21.34 1.33
N GLY A 37 4.06 20.45 2.27
CA GLY A 37 2.97 20.58 3.23
C GLY A 37 1.59 20.20 2.67
N THR A 38 1.50 19.84 1.38
CA THR A 38 0.23 19.36 0.83
C THR A 38 -0.13 18.00 1.40
N THR A 39 -1.43 17.78 1.58
CA THR A 39 -1.96 16.54 2.15
C THR A 39 -2.98 15.92 1.23
N GLU A 40 -3.05 14.60 1.23
CA GLU A 40 -4.12 13.84 0.57
C GLU A 40 -4.42 12.55 1.33
N SER A 41 -5.58 11.98 1.06
CA SER A 41 -5.93 10.65 1.57
C SER A 41 -6.29 9.73 0.42
N ALA A 42 -5.88 8.46 0.50
CA ALA A 42 -6.23 7.44 -0.48
C ALA A 42 -6.67 6.15 0.23
N THR A 43 -7.44 5.33 -0.48
CA THR A 43 -7.82 4.00 0.01
C THR A 43 -6.97 2.93 -0.67
N LEU A 44 -6.32 2.09 0.12
CA LEU A 44 -5.60 0.91 -0.34
C LEU A 44 -6.58 -0.25 -0.39
N HIS A 45 -6.98 -0.63 -1.60
CA HIS A 45 -7.98 -1.67 -1.83
C HIS A 45 -7.40 -3.09 -1.72
N GLN A 46 -6.12 -3.26 -2.03
CA GLN A 46 -5.42 -4.55 -2.02
C GLN A 46 -4.91 -4.91 -0.62
N ASP A 47 -4.81 -6.21 -0.31
CA ASP A 47 -4.20 -6.71 0.92
C ASP A 47 -2.72 -6.34 1.02
N ILE A 48 -2.03 -6.29 -0.13
CA ILE A 48 -0.64 -5.86 -0.24
C ILE A 48 -0.59 -4.71 -1.22
N THR A 49 -0.02 -3.58 -0.80
CA THR A 49 0.22 -2.42 -1.64
C THR A 49 1.69 -2.03 -1.55
N TYR A 50 2.34 -1.80 -2.68
CA TYR A 50 3.71 -1.28 -2.71
C TYR A 50 3.70 0.22 -2.94
N LEU A 51 4.41 0.94 -2.07
CA LEU A 51 4.59 2.38 -2.13
C LEU A 51 6.00 2.73 -2.60
N GLY A 52 6.08 3.74 -3.45
CA GLY A 52 7.34 4.28 -3.95
C GLY A 52 7.10 5.18 -5.14
N ARG A 53 8.17 5.62 -5.80
CA ARG A 53 8.06 6.49 -6.99
C ARG A 53 7.32 5.84 -8.17
N ALA A 54 7.12 4.52 -8.16
CA ALA A 54 6.35 3.80 -9.17
C ALA A 54 4.89 3.56 -8.76
N SER A 55 4.44 4.12 -7.63
CA SER A 55 3.04 4.04 -7.22
C SER A 55 2.12 4.72 -8.23
N SER A 56 0.97 4.11 -8.49
CA SER A 56 -0.05 4.62 -9.42
C SER A 56 -0.92 5.73 -8.83
N PHE A 57 -0.64 6.14 -7.60
CA PHE A 57 -1.36 7.18 -6.87
C PHE A 57 -0.39 7.98 -6.01
N GLY A 58 -0.83 9.16 -5.62
CA GLY A 58 -0.03 10.13 -4.89
C GLY A 58 1.16 10.68 -5.67
N LYS A 59 1.89 11.57 -5.02
CA LYS A 59 3.00 12.36 -5.58
C LYS A 59 4.36 11.87 -5.11
N PHE A 60 4.49 10.56 -4.88
CA PHE A 60 5.73 9.95 -4.38
C PHE A 60 6.90 10.10 -5.36
N ASP A 61 6.61 10.24 -6.65
CA ASP A 61 7.58 10.43 -7.72
C ASP A 61 8.30 11.79 -7.68
N LEU A 62 7.69 12.80 -7.04
CA LEU A 62 8.29 14.12 -6.82
C LEU A 62 9.38 14.12 -5.74
N ASP A 63 9.47 13.06 -4.94
CA ASP A 63 10.50 12.89 -3.91
C ASP A 63 11.59 11.91 -4.37
N SER A 64 12.74 12.46 -4.75
CA SER A 64 13.89 11.68 -5.22
C SER A 64 14.53 10.78 -4.14
N ARG A 65 14.21 11.01 -2.86
CA ARG A 65 14.68 10.18 -1.74
C ARG A 65 13.82 8.92 -1.58
N ILE A 66 12.66 8.87 -2.22
CA ILE A 66 11.83 7.67 -2.27
C ILE A 66 12.38 6.74 -3.37
N SER A 67 12.38 5.44 -3.11
CA SER A 67 12.82 4.43 -4.07
C SER A 67 11.63 4.04 -4.96
N ARG A 68 11.86 3.48 -6.15
CA ARG A 68 10.74 3.08 -7.04
C ARG A 68 9.75 2.14 -6.35
N LYS A 69 10.28 1.14 -5.63
CA LYS A 69 9.56 0.25 -4.71
C LYS A 69 10.25 0.40 -3.36
N HIS A 70 9.67 1.20 -2.46
CA HIS A 70 10.33 1.62 -1.22
C HIS A 70 9.74 0.90 0.00
N LEU A 71 8.41 0.83 0.07
CA LEU A 71 7.71 0.26 1.20
C LEU A 71 6.64 -0.73 0.73
N MET A 72 6.49 -1.84 1.43
CA MET A 72 5.30 -2.69 1.35
C MET A 72 4.37 -2.34 2.50
N VAL A 73 3.10 -2.09 2.21
CA VAL A 73 2.01 -2.04 3.19
C VAL A 73 1.20 -3.31 3.04
N LYS A 74 1.00 -4.03 4.13
CA LYS A 74 0.21 -5.27 4.16
C LYS A 74 -0.87 -5.18 5.22
N ARG A 75 -2.09 -5.54 4.87
CA ARG A 75 -3.19 -5.76 5.80
C ARG A 75 -3.41 -7.26 5.98
N ASN A 76 -3.73 -7.69 7.21
CA ASN A 76 -4.23 -9.05 7.45
C ASN A 76 -5.77 -9.08 7.58
N THR A 77 -6.32 -10.27 7.82
CA THR A 77 -7.76 -10.49 7.94
C THR A 77 -8.37 -9.94 9.23
N THR A 78 -7.57 -9.65 10.26
CA THR A 78 -8.01 -9.10 11.54
C THR A 78 -8.05 -7.57 11.54
N GLY A 79 -7.58 -6.92 10.47
CA GLY A 79 -7.52 -5.46 10.35
C GLY A 79 -6.21 -4.86 10.87
N GLU A 80 -5.21 -5.68 11.20
CA GLU A 80 -3.88 -5.20 11.52
C GLU A 80 -3.13 -4.80 10.24
N VAL A 81 -2.34 -3.74 10.36
CA VAL A 81 -1.54 -3.19 9.26
C VAL A 81 -0.06 -3.37 9.58
N PHE A 82 0.69 -3.81 8.58
CA PHE A 82 2.11 -4.06 8.63
C PHE A 82 2.82 -3.29 7.53
N VAL A 83 4.05 -2.89 7.81
CA VAL A 83 4.93 -2.22 6.86
C VAL A 83 6.28 -2.93 6.81
N GLU A 84 6.90 -2.97 5.64
CA GLU A 84 8.25 -3.51 5.45
C GLU A 84 9.03 -2.71 4.40
N ASP A 85 10.23 -2.28 4.77
CA ASP A 85 11.19 -1.67 3.83
C ASP A 85 11.61 -2.67 2.76
N GLN A 86 11.45 -2.30 1.49
CA GLN A 86 11.71 -3.17 0.33
C GLN A 86 13.13 -3.01 -0.23
N GLY A 87 14.12 -2.81 0.66
CA GLY A 87 15.51 -2.56 0.28
C GLY A 87 15.73 -1.15 -0.25
N SER A 88 15.00 -0.17 0.30
CA SER A 88 15.11 1.22 -0.09
C SER A 88 16.48 1.83 0.22
N THR A 89 16.83 2.88 -0.53
CA THR A 89 18.12 3.59 -0.35
C THR A 89 18.17 4.37 0.97
N ASN A 90 17.07 5.01 1.35
CA ASN A 90 17.03 5.92 2.50
C ASN A 90 16.38 5.31 3.76
N GLY A 91 15.76 4.12 3.63
CA GLY A 91 15.10 3.44 4.74
C GLY A 91 13.69 3.95 5.04
N VAL A 92 12.98 3.13 5.79
CA VAL A 92 11.67 3.44 6.38
C VAL A 92 11.85 3.81 7.85
N PHE A 93 11.12 4.82 8.29
CA PHE A 93 11.10 5.26 9.69
C PHE A 93 9.68 5.19 10.25
N ILE A 94 9.54 4.84 11.52
CA ILE A 94 8.29 4.87 12.29
C ILE A 94 8.56 5.70 13.54
N ASP A 95 7.79 6.78 13.71
CA ASP A 95 7.97 7.76 14.80
C ASP A 95 9.42 8.27 14.93
N GLY A 96 10.07 8.47 13.78
CA GLY A 96 11.47 8.93 13.67
C GLY A 96 12.53 7.84 13.87
N LEU A 97 12.14 6.61 14.20
CA LEU A 97 13.08 5.49 14.37
C LEU A 97 13.14 4.65 13.09
N ARG A 98 14.36 4.39 12.60
CA ARG A 98 14.57 3.54 11.42
C ARG A 98 14.22 2.09 11.75
N VAL A 99 13.45 1.45 10.88
CA VAL A 99 12.98 0.07 11.08
C VAL A 99 13.50 -0.90 10.02
N GLN A 100 13.56 -2.18 10.36
CA GLN A 100 14.02 -3.27 9.48
C GLN A 100 13.10 -4.49 9.59
N GLY A 101 12.82 -5.16 8.48
CA GLY A 101 11.88 -6.28 8.43
C GLY A 101 10.43 -5.82 8.54
N ILE A 102 9.54 -6.75 8.89
CA ILE A 102 8.09 -6.51 9.00
C ILE A 102 7.78 -5.87 10.35
N HIS A 103 7.09 -4.72 10.35
CA HIS A 103 6.64 -4.01 11.54
C HIS A 103 5.12 -3.84 11.52
N ARG A 104 4.45 -4.16 12.63
CA ARG A 104 3.05 -3.79 12.82
C ARG A 104 2.97 -2.31 13.16
N VAL A 105 2.04 -1.58 12.55
CA VAL A 105 1.82 -0.15 12.80
C VAL A 105 0.43 0.10 13.35
N THR A 106 0.32 1.10 14.23
CA THR A 106 -0.96 1.58 14.74
C THR A 106 -1.36 2.92 14.08
N PRO A 107 -2.66 3.27 14.10
CA PRO A 107 -3.19 4.49 13.47
C PRO A 107 -2.54 5.82 13.86
N ASP A 108 -1.94 5.90 15.05
CA ASP A 108 -1.32 7.08 15.63
C ASP A 108 0.14 7.28 15.16
N GLN A 109 0.80 6.20 14.73
CA GLN A 109 2.20 6.22 14.35
C GLN A 109 2.43 6.86 12.99
N VAL A 110 3.48 7.66 12.92
CA VAL A 110 3.91 8.32 11.68
C VAL A 110 4.93 7.43 10.99
N ILE A 111 4.62 7.02 9.77
CA ILE A 111 5.56 6.36 8.89
C ILE A 111 6.18 7.41 7.97
N GLN A 112 7.48 7.35 7.77
CA GLN A 112 8.21 8.25 6.88
C GLN A 112 9.05 7.45 5.88
N ILE A 113 8.97 7.87 4.62
CA ILE A 113 9.87 7.46 3.53
C ILE A 113 10.31 8.72 2.77
N GLY A 114 11.61 8.90 2.56
CA GLY A 114 12.11 10.16 2.03
C GLY A 114 11.71 11.36 2.91
N ASP A 115 11.13 12.39 2.30
CA ASP A 115 10.56 13.57 2.94
C ASP A 115 9.03 13.47 3.10
N THR A 116 8.42 12.34 2.72
CA THR A 116 6.97 12.08 2.80
C THR A 116 6.61 11.34 4.08
N HIS A 117 5.56 11.81 4.75
CA HIS A 117 5.03 11.23 5.98
C HIS A 117 3.61 10.71 5.74
N PHE A 118 3.23 9.63 6.40
CA PHE A 118 1.84 9.16 6.37
C PHE A 118 1.45 8.36 7.61
N ARG A 119 0.14 8.29 7.83
CA ARG A 119 -0.49 7.39 8.80
C ARG A 119 -1.38 6.40 8.08
N LEU A 120 -1.53 5.20 8.66
CA LEU A 120 -2.33 4.11 8.10
C LEU A 120 -3.45 3.74 9.06
N ARG A 121 -4.69 3.73 8.57
CA ARG A 121 -5.88 3.42 9.37
C ARG A 121 -6.66 2.29 8.72
N ALA A 122 -6.85 1.18 9.43
CA ALA A 122 -7.77 0.14 8.99
C ALA A 122 -9.21 0.52 9.36
N ILE A 123 -10.11 0.49 8.38
CA ILE A 123 -11.54 0.79 8.54
C ILE A 123 -12.34 -0.44 8.13
N LYS A 124 -13.29 -0.86 8.96
CA LYS A 124 -14.17 -1.98 8.65
C LYS A 124 -15.17 -1.56 7.57
N LYS A 125 -15.30 -2.36 6.51
CA LYS A 125 -16.36 -2.23 5.50
C LYS A 125 -17.69 -2.60 6.19
N ASN A 126 -18.68 -1.71 6.08
CA ASN A 126 -20.05 -1.97 6.53
C ASN A 126 -20.78 -2.89 5.55
#